data_AF-A0A143PLZ7-F1
#
_entry.id   AF-A0A143PLZ7-F1
#
_cell.length_a   1.000
_cell.length_b   1.000
_cell.length_c   1.000
_cell.angle_alpha   90.00
_cell.angle_beta   90.00
_cell.angle_gamma   90.00
#
_symmetry.space_group_name_H-M   'P 1'
#
loop_
_entity.id
_entity.type
_entity.pdbx_description
1 polymer ?
#
loop_
_entity_poly.entity_id
_entity_poly.type
_entity_poly.pdbx_seq_one_letter_code
_entity_poly.pdbx_strand_id
1 'polypeptide(L)'
;MGGREGAGTGQAAALPKFGKTIYAHVMSTMNISLPEGLKDFVDQQVAERGYATSSEYVRELIRRDQDRLHLRGLLVAGAVSRPTRPVDAAYFERLRARVRKGAIARR
;
A
#
# COMPACT_ATOMS: atom_id res chain seq x y z
N MET A 1 30.57 -9.15 48.96
CA MET A 1 29.88 -10.24 49.67
C MET A 1 28.48 -9.74 50.01
N GLY A 2 27.45 -10.26 49.32
CA GLY A 2 26.00 -10.09 49.57
C GLY A 2 25.48 -8.64 49.71
N GLY A 3 24.69 -8.06 48.82
CA GLY A 3 23.53 -8.60 48.12
C GLY A 3 22.25 -8.08 48.78
N ARG A 4 21.44 -7.30 48.06
CA ARG A 4 20.02 -7.58 47.82
C ARG A 4 19.34 -6.46 47.02
N GLU A 5 18.52 -6.94 46.11
CA GLU A 5 17.68 -6.25 45.15
C GLU A 5 16.50 -5.56 45.83
N GLY A 6 15.99 -4.51 45.18
CA GLY A 6 14.71 -3.87 45.49
C GLY A 6 14.09 -3.35 44.20
N ALA A 7 13.41 -4.25 43.48
CA ALA A 7 12.64 -3.94 42.28
C ALA A 7 11.48 -2.99 42.64
N GLY A 8 11.59 -1.74 42.18
CA GLY A 8 10.49 -0.78 42.17
C GLY A 8 9.57 -1.08 40.99
N THR A 9 8.51 -1.84 41.25
CA THR A 9 7.39 -2.04 40.35
C THR A 9 6.70 -0.69 40.08
N GLY A 10 6.98 -0.12 38.91
CA GLY A 10 6.27 1.05 38.39
C GLY A 10 4.81 0.71 38.16
N GLN A 11 4.00 1.14 39.11
CA GLN A 11 2.55 0.99 39.17
C GLN A 11 1.89 1.53 37.89
N ALA A 12 1.18 0.67 37.17
CA ALA A 12 0.34 1.04 36.04
C ALA A 12 -0.86 1.84 36.57
N ALA A 13 -0.82 3.16 36.43
CA ALA A 13 -1.94 4.03 36.71
C ALA A 13 -3.07 3.76 35.69
N ALA A 14 -4.19 3.24 36.19
CA ALA A 14 -5.41 3.05 35.43
C ALA A 14 -6.02 4.41 35.06
N LEU A 15 -5.99 4.78 33.79
CA LEU A 15 -6.67 5.95 33.25
C LEU A 15 -8.13 5.63 32.90
N PRO A 16 -9.08 6.56 33.13
CA PRO A 16 -10.50 6.38 32.82
C PRO A 16 -10.76 6.31 31.31
N LYS A 17 -11.63 5.38 30.92
CA LYS A 17 -11.94 4.95 29.54
C LYS A 17 -12.83 5.94 28.75
N PHE A 18 -12.39 7.19 28.59
CA PHE A 18 -13.08 8.15 27.71
C PHE A 18 -12.11 8.82 26.75
N GLY A 19 -11.76 8.10 25.68
CA GLY A 19 -11.10 8.65 24.51
C GLY A 19 -11.38 7.76 23.33
N LYS A 20 -12.24 8.20 22.41
CA LYS A 20 -12.29 7.61 21.06
C LYS A 20 -10.85 7.56 20.55
N THR A 21 -10.36 6.39 20.19
CA THR A 21 -9.11 6.23 19.46
C THR A 21 -9.24 7.01 18.17
N ILE A 22 -8.84 8.29 18.18
CA ILE A 22 -8.50 9.00 16.97
C ILE A 22 -7.28 8.24 16.46
N TYR A 23 -7.48 7.41 15.45
CA TYR A 23 -6.37 6.96 14.61
C TYR A 23 -5.81 8.22 13.97
N ALA A 24 -4.98 8.96 14.70
CA ALA A 24 -4.15 10.00 14.14
C ALA A 24 -3.34 9.27 13.07
N HIS A 25 -3.69 9.50 11.81
CA HIS A 25 -2.94 8.95 10.71
C HIS A 25 -1.56 9.60 10.82
N VAL A 26 -0.61 8.89 11.44
CA VAL A 26 0.74 9.40 11.64
C VAL A 26 1.32 9.60 10.24
N MET A 27 1.37 10.85 9.80
CA MET A 27 2.08 11.21 8.59
C MET A 27 3.55 11.35 8.98
N SER A 28 4.37 10.35 8.61
CA SER A 28 5.81 10.53 8.65
C SER A 28 6.21 11.57 7.60
N THR A 29 6.96 12.58 8.03
CA THR A 29 7.50 13.63 7.16
C THR A 29 8.78 13.12 6.49
N MET A 30 9.00 13.54 5.24
CA MET A 30 10.21 13.26 4.48
C MET A 30 10.61 14.53 3.74
N ASN A 31 11.79 15.07 4.08
CA ASN A 31 12.34 16.27 3.44
C ASN A 31 13.18 15.86 2.23
N ILE A 32 12.98 16.52 1.08
CA ILE A 32 13.71 16.26 -0.16
C ILE A 32 14.17 17.60 -0.73
N SER A 33 15.45 17.70 -1.09
CA SER A 33 15.99 18.82 -1.86
C SER A 33 15.99 18.48 -3.35
N LEU A 34 15.49 19.39 -4.17
CA LEU A 34 15.41 19.23 -5.62
C LEU A 34 16.20 20.37 -6.30
N PRO A 35 16.91 20.10 -7.41
CA PRO A 35 17.36 21.15 -8.33
C PRO A 35 16.18 21.99 -8.83
N GLU A 36 16.44 23.25 -9.17
CA GLU A 36 15.41 24.22 -9.58
C GLU A 36 14.47 23.68 -10.67
N GLY A 37 15.02 23.13 -11.74
CA GLY A 37 14.20 22.57 -12.83
C GLY A 37 13.30 21.40 -12.41
N LEU A 38 13.69 20.59 -11.42
CA LEU A 38 12.81 19.54 -10.90
C LEU A 38 11.72 20.10 -9.99
N LYS A 39 12.02 21.16 -9.23
CA LYS A 39 11.02 21.87 -8.44
C LYS A 39 9.96 22.50 -9.36
N ASP A 40 10.38 23.19 -10.41
CA ASP A 40 9.46 23.84 -11.36
C ASP A 40 8.55 22.83 -12.04
N PHE A 41 9.10 21.67 -12.44
CA PHE A 41 8.31 20.58 -12.97
C PHE A 41 7.27 20.08 -11.96
N VAL A 42 7.65 19.87 -10.70
CA VAL A 42 6.72 19.46 -9.64
C VAL A 42 5.61 20.49 -9.46
N ASP A 43 5.95 21.78 -9.42
CA ASP A 43 4.97 22.85 -9.23
C ASP A 43 3.99 22.94 -10.39
N GLN A 44 4.46 22.75 -11.64
CA GLN A 44 3.59 22.64 -12.80
C GLN A 44 2.63 21.45 -12.68
N GLN A 45 3.11 20.28 -12.27
CA GLN A 45 2.25 19.10 -12.09
C GLN A 45 1.22 19.30 -10.97
N VAL A 46 1.58 20.03 -9.92
CA VAL A 46 0.66 20.40 -8.83
C VAL A 46 -0.46 21.29 -9.37
N ALA A 47 -0.12 22.34 -10.14
CA ALA A 47 -1.08 23.26 -10.72
C ALA A 47 -2.00 22.60 -11.77
N GLU A 48 -1.42 21.86 -12.72
CA GLU A 48 -2.17 21.27 -13.84
C GLU A 48 -3.10 20.12 -13.43
N ARG A 49 -2.69 19.33 -12.44
CA ARG A 49 -3.43 18.14 -12.00
C ARG A 49 -4.24 18.37 -10.72
N GLY A 50 -4.23 19.59 -10.20
CA GLY A 50 -5.04 19.99 -9.05
C GLY A 50 -4.60 19.38 -7.72
N TYR A 51 -3.31 19.09 -7.54
CA TYR A 51 -2.82 18.69 -6.22
C TYR A 51 -2.74 19.90 -5.29
N ALA A 52 -2.96 19.71 -4.00
CA ALA A 52 -2.90 20.79 -3.01
C ALA A 52 -1.45 21.13 -2.62
N THR A 53 -0.53 20.16 -2.70
CA THR A 53 0.88 20.34 -2.30
C THR A 53 1.83 19.50 -3.14
N SER A 54 3.10 19.90 -3.22
CA SER A 54 4.17 19.10 -3.82
C SER A 54 4.32 17.74 -3.14
N SER A 55 4.16 17.66 -1.81
CA SER A 55 4.19 16.39 -1.07
C SER A 55 3.06 15.44 -1.46
N GLU A 56 1.90 15.95 -1.86
CA GLU A 56 0.81 15.14 -2.37
C GLU A 56 1.14 14.54 -3.74
N TYR A 57 1.64 15.37 -4.66
CA TYR A 57 2.11 14.90 -5.96
C TYR A 57 3.18 13.81 -5.81
N VAL A 58 4.16 14.02 -4.94
CA VAL A 58 5.24 13.05 -4.71
C VAL A 58 4.71 11.75 -4.09
N ARG A 59 3.78 11.82 -3.13
CA ARG A 59 3.13 10.61 -2.56
C ARG A 59 2.41 9.80 -3.63
N GLU A 60 1.69 10.47 -4.52
CA GLU A 60 0.99 9.81 -5.63
C GLU A 60 1.97 9.23 -6.65
N LEU A 61 3.07 9.93 -6.96
CA LEU A 61 4.13 9.42 -7.82
C LEU A 61 4.75 8.13 -7.26
N ILE A 62 5.00 8.07 -5.95
CA ILE A 62 5.51 6.88 -5.26
C ILE A 62 4.53 5.72 -5.37
N ARG A 63 3.22 5.96 -5.18
CA ARG A 63 2.20 4.91 -5.33
C ARG A 63 2.17 4.34 -6.75
N ARG A 64 2.22 5.21 -7.75
CA ARG A 64 2.27 4.77 -9.16
C ARG A 64 3.52 3.96 -9.46
N ASP A 65 4.66 4.33 -8.88
CA ASP A 65 5.89 3.54 -9.04
C ASP A 65 5.77 2.17 -8.34
N GLN A 66 5.19 2.12 -7.14
CA GLN A 66 4.90 0.86 -6.45
C GLN A 66 3.99 -0.06 -7.29
N ASP A 67 2.91 0.48 -7.87
CA ASP A 67 1.99 -0.27 -8.73
C ASP A 67 2.71 -0.79 -9.98
N ARG A 68 3.57 0.04 -10.59
CA ARG A 68 4.37 -0.35 -11.76
C ARG A 68 5.35 -1.48 -11.42
N LEU A 69 6.03 -1.39 -10.27
CA LEU A 69 6.95 -2.41 -9.80
C LEU A 69 6.21 -3.71 -9.45
N HIS A 70 5.03 -3.61 -8.85
CA HIS A 70 4.17 -4.75 -8.57
C HIS A 70 3.75 -5.47 -9.87
N LEU A 71 3.23 -4.72 -10.84
CA LEU A 71 2.86 -5.26 -12.15
C LEU A 71 4.06 -5.91 -12.85
N ARG A 72 5.23 -5.26 -12.82
CA ARG A 72 6.46 -5.85 -13.37
C ARG A 72 6.78 -7.19 -12.71
N GLY A 73 6.64 -7.28 -11.39
CA GLY A 73 6.82 -8.52 -10.64
C GLY A 73 5.88 -9.62 -11.14
N LEU A 74 4.60 -9.31 -11.33
CA LEU A 74 3.60 -10.26 -11.85
C LEU A 74 3.92 -10.72 -13.28
N LEU A 75 4.35 -9.80 -14.15
CA LEU A 75 4.72 -10.14 -15.53
C LEU A 75 5.93 -11.05 -15.59
N VAL A 76 6.96 -10.78 -14.78
CA VAL A 76 8.13 -11.65 -14.68
C VAL A 76 7.74 -13.02 -14.13
N ALA A 77 6.94 -13.07 -13.07
CA ALA A 77 6.43 -14.32 -12.51
C ALA A 77 5.62 -15.14 -13.54
N GLY A 78 4.80 -14.48 -14.35
CA GLY A 78 4.06 -15.10 -15.45
C GLY A 78 4.98 -15.61 -16.56
N ALA A 79 6.01 -14.84 -16.95
CA ALA A 79 6.95 -15.20 -18.00
C ALA A 79 7.80 -16.44 -17.63
N VAL A 80 8.16 -16.60 -16.36
CA VAL A 80 8.91 -17.78 -15.88
C VAL A 80 8.00 -18.94 -15.47
N SER A 81 6.67 -18.76 -15.51
CA SER A 81 5.72 -19.83 -15.20
C SER A 81 5.68 -20.89 -16.29
N ARG A 82 5.25 -22.10 -15.93
CA ARG A 82 5.11 -23.20 -16.89
C ARG A 82 4.12 -22.80 -18.01
N PRO A 83 4.50 -22.91 -19.30
CA PRO A 83 3.59 -22.64 -20.40
C PRO A 83 2.33 -23.48 -20.30
N THR A 84 1.19 -22.86 -20.59
CA THR A 84 -0.09 -23.57 -20.63
C THR A 84 -0.46 -23.92 -22.07
N ARG A 85 -1.44 -24.82 -22.23
CA ARG A 85 -2.04 -25.11 -23.54
C ARG A 85 -2.71 -23.85 -24.10
N PRO A 86 -2.76 -23.67 -25.43
CA PRO A 86 -3.42 -22.52 -26.04
C PRO A 86 -4.83 -22.30 -25.49
N VAL A 87 -5.13 -21.06 -25.16
CA VAL A 87 -6.43 -20.66 -24.64
C VAL A 87 -7.38 -20.47 -25.81
N ASP A 88 -8.45 -21.27 -25.85
CA ASP A 88 -9.45 -21.29 -26.91
C ASP A 88 -10.85 -20.83 -26.42
N ALA A 89 -11.81 -20.76 -27.34
CA ALA A 89 -13.19 -20.39 -26.99
C ALA A 89 -13.81 -21.39 -25.98
N ALA A 90 -13.53 -22.68 -26.14
CA ALA A 90 -14.04 -23.73 -25.26
C ALA A 90 -13.49 -23.60 -23.82
N TYR A 91 -12.25 -23.15 -23.65
CA TYR A 91 -11.67 -22.81 -22.35
C TYR A 91 -12.49 -21.73 -21.66
N PHE A 92 -12.82 -20.64 -22.36
CA PHE A 92 -13.59 -19.54 -21.79
C PHE A 92 -15.04 -19.94 -21.47
N GLU A 93 -15.68 -20.78 -22.29
CA GLU A 93 -17.00 -21.33 -21.99
C GLU A 93 -16.99 -22.18 -20.71
N ARG A 94 -16.03 -23.10 -20.58
CA ARG A 94 -15.85 -23.89 -19.36
C ARG A 94 -15.58 -23.01 -18.14
N LEU A 95 -14.76 -21.97 -18.31
CA LEU A 95 -14.44 -21.03 -17.23
C LEU A 95 -15.69 -20.28 -16.76
N ARG A 96 -16.48 -19.72 -17.67
CA ARG A 96 -17.74 -19.02 -17.36
C ARG A 96 -18.76 -19.92 -16.69
N ALA A 97 -18.95 -21.14 -17.20
CA ALA A 97 -19.86 -22.11 -16.60
C ALA A 97 -19.47 -22.42 -15.15
N ARG A 98 -18.16 -22.56 -14.86
CA ARG A 98 -17.64 -22.82 -13.52
C ARG A 98 -17.86 -21.63 -12.57
N VAL A 99 -17.62 -20.40 -13.02
CA VAL A 99 -17.89 -19.19 -12.22
C VAL A 99 -19.37 -19.06 -11.88
N ARG A 100 -20.27 -19.28 -12.87
CA ARG A 100 -21.73 -19.25 -12.64
C ARG A 100 -22.19 -20.30 -11.64
N LYS A 101 -21.72 -21.55 -11.78
CA LYS A 101 -22.02 -22.62 -10.80
C LYS A 101 -21.55 -22.26 -9.39
N GLY A 102 -20.34 -21.69 -9.26
CA GLY A 102 -19.82 -21.25 -7.96
C GLY A 102 -20.55 -20.05 -7.36
N ALA A 103 -21.11 -19.16 -8.17
CA ALA A 103 -21.96 -18.06 -7.71
C ALA A 103 -23.34 -18.55 -7.22
N ILE A 104 -23.89 -19.57 -7.88
CA ILE A 104 -25.14 -20.22 -7.48
C ILE A 104 -24.96 -21.02 -6.18
N ALA A 105 -23.84 -21.73 -6.02
CA ALA A 105 -23.56 -22.53 -4.82
C ALA A 105 -23.24 -21.71 -3.55
N ARG A 106 -23.09 -20.38 -3.67
CA ARG A 106 -22.83 -19.47 -2.54
C ARG A 106 -24.06 -18.63 -2.15
N ARG A 107 -25.21 -18.91 -2.76
CA ARG A 107 -26.53 -18.40 -2.36
C ARG A 107 -27.29 -19.52 -1.66
#